data_AF-A0A9E5W1U2-F1
#
_entry.id   AF-A0A9E5W1U2-F1
#
_cell.length_a   1.000
_cell.length_b   1.000
_cell.length_c   1.000
_cell.angle_alpha   90.00
_cell.angle_beta   90.00
_cell.angle_gamma   90.00
#
_symmetry.space_group_name_H-M   'P 1'
#
loop_
_entity.id
_entity.type
_entity.pdbx_description
1 polymer ?
#
loop_
_entity_poly.entity_id
_entity_poly.type
_entity_poly.pdbx_seq_one_letter_code
_entity_poly.pdbx_strand_id
1 'polypeptide(L)' 'HLLNRMRRGELNRILVVATGALLSQLSYQQKETIPCIAHAVAIEN' A
#
# COMPACT_ATOMS: atom_id res chain seq x y z
N HIS A 1 -5.75 9.66 -10.44
CA HIS A 1 -6.61 9.01 -11.46
C HIS A 1 -7.78 8.23 -10.83
N LEU A 2 -7.55 7.24 -9.95
CA LEU A 2 -8.62 6.42 -9.35
C LEU A 2 -9.68 7.21 -8.58
N LEU A 3 -9.27 8.16 -7.74
CA LEU A 3 -10.22 9.03 -7.01
C LEU A 3 -11.10 9.89 -7.93
N ASN A 4 -10.58 10.31 -9.10
CA ASN A 4 -11.39 11.06 -10.07
C ASN A 4 -12.46 10.17 -10.71
N ARG A 5 -12.18 8.87 -10.88
CA ARG A 5 -13.17 7.89 -11.36
C ARG A 5 -14.24 7.64 -10.30
N MET A 6 -13.86 7.62 -9.02
CA MET A 6 -14.84 7.57 -7.93
C MET A 6 -15.76 8.79 -7.91
N ARG A 7 -15.19 9.99 -8.06
CA ARG A 7 -15.97 11.26 -8.15
C ARG A 7 -16.93 11.29 -9.34
N ARG A 8 -16.61 10.60 -10.43
CA ARG A 8 -17.51 10.45 -11.60
C ARG A 8 -18.52 9.31 -11.44
N GLY A 9 -18.54 8.61 -10.30
CA GLY A 9 -19.46 7.49 -10.03
C GLY A 9 -19.09 6.18 -10.75
N GLU A 10 -17.93 6.11 -11.42
CA GLU A 10 -17.50 4.89 -12.12
C GLU A 10 -16.98 3.81 -11.16
N LEU A 11 -16.57 4.21 -9.96
CA LEU A 11 -16.08 3.34 -8.90
C LEU A 11 -16.76 3.74 -7.59
N ASN A 12 -17.43 2.81 -6.92
CA ASN A 12 -18.18 3.09 -5.69
C ASN A 12 -17.39 2.74 -4.43
N ARG A 13 -16.50 1.76 -4.51
CA ARG A 13 -15.69 1.27 -3.40
C ARG A 13 -14.32 0.85 -3.90
N ILE A 14 -13.26 1.29 -3.22
CA ILE A 14 -11.89 0.88 -3.49
C ILE A 14 -11.19 0.52 -2.17
N LEU A 15 -10.34 -0.49 -2.21
CA LEU A 15 -9.41 -0.82 -1.14
C LEU A 15 -8.00 -0.46 -1.61
N VAL A 16 -7.39 0.54 -1.00
CA VAL A 16 -6.02 0.95 -1.29
C VAL A 16 -5.11 0.27 -0.27
N VAL A 17 -4.12 -0.49 -0.73
CA VAL A 17 -3.15 -1.16 0.14
C VAL A 17 -1.76 -0.60 -0.12
N ALA A 18 -1.21 0.12 0.85
CA ALA A 18 0.17 0.60 0.83
C ALA A 18 1.08 -0.45 1.47
N THR A 19 2.01 -0.99 0.70
CA THR A 19 3.00 -1.97 1.17
C THR A 19 4.35 -1.31 1.43
N GLY A 20 5.12 -1.83 2.39
CA GLY A 20 6.48 -1.40 2.67
C GLY A 20 7.37 -2.56 3.10
N ALA A 21 8.67 -2.45 2.84
CA ALA A 21 9.69 -3.32 3.38
C ALA A 21 10.48 -2.55 4.45
N LEU A 22 10.66 -3.15 5.62
CA LEU A 22 11.34 -2.55 6.77
C LEU A 22 12.79 -3.02 6.77
N LEU A 23 13.60 -2.49 5.85
CA LEU A 23 15.02 -2.82 5.74
C LEU A 23 15.94 -1.65 6.11
N SER A 24 17.14 -2.01 6.57
CA SER A 24 18.31 -1.13 6.64
C SER A 24 19.41 -1.66 5.72
N GLN A 25 20.38 -0.82 5.33
CA GLN A 25 21.53 -1.26 4.54
C GLN A 25 22.31 -2.39 5.23
N LEU A 26 22.43 -2.31 6.56
CA LEU A 26 23.10 -3.32 7.38
C LEU A 26 22.36 -4.65 7.37
N SER A 27 21.04 -4.64 7.61
CA SER A 27 20.21 -5.86 7.58
C SER A 27 20.27 -6.55 6.21
N TYR A 28 20.31 -5.78 5.12
CA TYR A 28 20.50 -6.33 3.79
C TYR A 28 21.90 -6.97 3.61
N GLN A 29 22.96 -6.31 4.06
CA GLN A 29 24.34 -6.79 3.94
C GLN A 29 24.60 -8.05 4.79
N GLN A 30 24.01 -8.10 5.98
CA GLN A 30 24.08 -9.26 6.89
C GLN A 30 23.14 -10.41 6.48
N LYS A 31 22.38 -10.22 5.38
CA LYS A 31 21.40 -11.19 4.86
C LYS A 31 20.34 -11.58 5.89
N GLU A 32 19.96 -10.62 6.72
CA GLU A 32 18.84 -10.79 7.64
C GLU A 32 17.52 -10.88 6.86
N THR A 33 16.55 -11.58 7.43
CA THR A 33 15.18 -11.60 6.89
C THR A 33 14.63 -10.18 6.89
N ILE A 34 14.14 -9.70 5.74
CA ILE A 34 13.52 -8.38 5.63
C ILE A 34 12.03 -8.49 5.97
N PRO A 35 11.57 -7.88 7.07
CA PRO A 35 10.15 -7.83 7.38
C PRO A 35 9.41 -6.89 6.42
N CYS A 36 8.19 -7.27 6.04
CA CYS A 36 7.31 -6.47 5.19
C CYS A 36 6.02 -6.10 5.94
N ILE A 37 5.42 -4.97 5.57
CA ILE A 37 4.17 -4.46 6.14
C ILE A 37 3.21 -4.04 5.02
N ALA A 38 1.91 -4.12 5.30
CA ALA A 38 0.87 -3.60 4.43
C ALA A 38 -0.18 -2.86 5.27
N HIS A 39 -0.59 -1.67 4.82
CA HIS A 39 -1.65 -0.88 5.42
C HIS A 39 -2.77 -0.70 4.41
N ALA A 40 -3.98 -1.11 4.76
CA ALA A 40 -5.13 -1.04 3.88
C ALA A 40 -6.10 0.07 4.32
N VAL A 41 -6.59 0.86 3.36
CA VAL A 41 -7.59 1.91 3.55
C VAL A 41 -8.73 1.68 2.56
N ALA A 42 -9.93 1.44 3.10
CA ALA A 42 -11.15 1.37 2.31
C ALA A 42 -11.70 2.78 2.09
N ILE A 43 -12.08 3.09 0.85
CA ILE A 43 -12.71 4.37 0.46
C ILE A 43 -13.99 4.03 -0.29
N GLU A 44 -15.10 4.60 0.15
CA GLU A 44 -16.45 4.37 -0.38
C GLU A 44 -17.15 5.73 -0.59
N ASN A 45 -18.04 5.82 -1.59
CA ASN A 45 -18.83 7.02 -1.88
C ASN A 45 -20.09 7.13 -1.02
#